data_AF-A0A540W5G3-F1
#
_entry.id   AF-A0A540W5G3-F1
#
_cell.length_a   1.000
_cell.length_b   1.000
_cell.length_c   1.000
_cell.angle_alpha   90.00
_cell.angle_beta   90.00
_cell.angle_gamma   90.00
#
_symmetry.space_group_name_H-M   'P 1'
#
loop_
_entity.id
_entity.type
_entity.pdbx_description
1 polymer ?
#
loop_
_entity_poly.entity_id
_entity_poly.type
_entity_poly.pdbx_seq_one_letter_code
_entity_poly.pdbx_strand_id
1 'polypeptide(L)' 'MTAMFEEELRAQLAAAREDLAKAADDGDLDGVQACEGRIAGLLRLAASHGISLPHTPSEERGNS' A
#
# COMPACT_ATOMS: atom_id res chain seq x y z
N MET A 1 13.58 -17.53 1.69
CA MET A 1 13.28 -16.32 2.49
C MET A 1 12.43 -15.32 1.74
N THR A 2 12.62 -15.12 0.43
CA THR A 2 11.85 -14.16 -0.39
C THR A 2 10.34 -14.41 -0.41
N ALA A 3 9.90 -15.68 -0.41
CA ALA A 3 8.47 -16.02 -0.44
C ALA A 3 7.69 -15.52 0.79
N MET A 4 8.21 -15.73 2.01
CA MET A 4 7.55 -15.26 3.24
C MET A 4 7.50 -13.73 3.30
N PHE A 5 8.56 -13.05 2.86
CA PHE A 5 8.58 -11.58 2.79
C PHE A 5 7.59 -11.04 1.75
N GLU A 6 7.46 -11.72 0.60
CA GLU A 6 6.49 -11.38 -0.44
C GLU A 6 5.04 -11.58 0.04
N GLU A 7 4.76 -12.66 0.77
CA GLU A 7 3.45 -12.90 1.40
C GLU A 7 3.11 -11.84 2.44
N GLU A 8 4.08 -11.48 3.29
CA GLU A 8 3.95 -10.40 4.28
C GLU A 8 3.66 -9.06 3.60
N LEU A 9 4.39 -8.70 2.56
CA LEU A 9 4.16 -7.49 1.77
C LEU A 9 2.75 -7.47 1.15
N ARG A 10 2.28 -8.61 0.61
CA ARG A 10 0.91 -8.73 0.08
C ARG A 10 -0.14 -8.51 1.17
N ALA A 11 0.06 -9.10 2.35
CA ALA A 11 -0.86 -8.97 3.46
C ALA A 11 -0.93 -7.51 3.96
N GLN A 12 0.22 -6.86 4.12
CA GLN A 12 0.28 -5.46 4.53
C GLN A 12 -0.33 -4.53 3.48
N LEU A 13 -0.12 -4.79 2.19
CA LEU A 13 -0.73 -4.02 1.11
C LEU A 13 -2.25 -4.19 1.08
N ALA A 14 -2.76 -5.41 1.28
CA ALA A 14 -4.19 -5.68 1.37
C ALA A 14 -4.83 -4.95 2.57
N ALA A 15 -4.18 -5.01 3.74
CA ALA A 15 -4.65 -4.30 4.93
C ALA A 15 -4.67 -2.77 4.73
N ALA A 16 -3.61 -2.21 4.14
CA ALA A 16 -3.55 -0.77 3.88
C ALA A 16 -4.64 -0.28 2.90
N ARG A 17 -5.03 -1.11 1.93
CA ARG A 17 -6.15 -0.83 1.02
C ARG A 17 -7.50 -0.89 1.72
N GLU A 18 -7.68 -1.83 2.64
CA GLU A 18 -8.90 -1.93 3.44
C GLU A 18 -9.05 -0.72 4.36
N ASP A 19 -7.96 -0.30 5.01
CA ASP A 19 -7.93 0.92 5.83
C ASP A 19 -8.22 2.17 5.00
N LEU A 20 -7.67 2.27 3.78
CA LEU A 20 -7.96 3.36 2.85
C LEU A 20 -9.45 3.44 2.50
N ALA A 21 -10.06 2.29 2.21
CA ALA A 21 -11.49 2.22 1.91
C ALA A 21 -12.33 2.68 3.12
N LYS A 22 -11.98 2.24 4.33
CA LYS A 22 -12.64 2.68 5.57
C LYS A 22 -12.49 4.18 5.80
N ALA A 23 -11.28 4.72 5.69
CA ALA A 23 -11.03 6.14 5.86
C ALA A 23 -11.79 6.98 4.82
N ALA A 24 -11.89 6.50 3.58
CA ALA A 24 -12.67 7.15 2.53
C ALA A 24 -14.17 7.13 2.83
N ASP A 25 -14.71 5.99 3.29
CA ASP A 25 -16.11 5.84 3.67
C ASP A 25 -16.48 6.72 4.88
N ASP A 26 -15.56 6.85 5.85
CA ASP A 26 -15.72 7.68 7.05
C ASP A 26 -15.49 9.18 6.78
N GLY A 27 -14.99 9.54 5.58
CA GLY A 27 -14.61 10.91 5.23
C GLY A 27 -13.35 11.42 5.97
N ASP A 28 -12.54 10.51 6.50
CA ASP A 28 -11.28 10.80 7.18
C ASP A 28 -10.17 11.08 6.15
N LEU A 29 -10.06 12.34 5.75
CA LEU A 29 -9.08 12.79 4.75
C LEU A 29 -7.63 12.57 5.21
N ASP A 30 -7.35 12.72 6.51
CA ASP A 30 -6.02 12.49 7.07
C ASP A 30 -5.69 10.99 7.03
N GLY A 31 -6.67 10.14 7.38
CA GLY A 31 -6.58 8.69 7.27
C GLY A 31 -6.37 8.22 5.82
N VAL A 32 -7.08 8.83 4.87
CA VAL A 32 -6.90 8.59 3.42
C VAL A 32 -5.46 8.89 3.02
N GLN A 33 -4.96 10.09 3.31
CA GLN A 33 -3.60 10.49 2.95
C GLN A 33 -2.53 9.59 3.58
N ALA A 34 -2.72 9.22 4.86
CA ALA A 34 -1.82 8.32 5.56
C ALA A 34 -1.79 6.91 4.94
N CYS A 35 -2.94 6.38 4.53
CA CYS A 35 -3.03 5.08 3.89
C CYS A 35 -2.43 5.09 2.47
N GLU A 36 -2.67 6.15 1.69
CA GLU A 36 -2.04 6.33 0.36
C GLU A 36 -0.51 6.34 0.45
N GLY A 37 0.05 7.07 1.43
CA GLY A 37 1.50 7.09 1.68
C GLY A 37 2.05 5.72 2.08
N ARG A 38 1.32 4.98 2.91
CA ARG A 38 1.69 3.62 3.32
C ARG A 38 1.71 2.67 2.13
N ILE A 39 0.68 2.71 1.29
CA ILE A 39 0.58 1.90 0.06
C ILE A 39 1.76 2.21 -0.87
N ALA A 40 2.01 3.48 -1.16
CA ALA A 40 3.12 3.89 -2.03
C ALA A 40 4.49 3.48 -1.45
N GLY A 41 4.64 3.48 -0.12
CA GLY A 41 5.85 3.00 0.56
C GLY A 41 6.05 1.49 0.42
N LEU A 42 5.00 0.69 0.63
CA LEU A 42 5.04 -0.77 0.47
C LEU A 42 5.37 -1.19 -0.97
N LEU A 43 4.81 -0.50 -1.97
CA LEU A 43 5.11 -0.77 -3.38
C LEU A 43 6.57 -0.45 -3.72
N ARG A 44 7.10 0.69 -3.25
CA ARG A 44 8.52 1.04 -3.43
C ARG A 44 9.45 0.05 -2.75
N LEU A 45 9.10 -0.41 -1.54
CA LEU A 45 9.86 -1.43 -0.83
C LEU A 45 9.88 -2.74 -1.63
N ALA A 46 8.72 -3.22 -2.10
CA ALA A 46 8.65 -4.42 -2.92
C ALA A 46 9.52 -4.30 -4.19
N ALA A 47 9.43 -3.18 -4.89
CA ALA A 47 10.24 -2.91 -6.08
C ALA A 47 11.76 -2.92 -5.80
N SER A 48 12.20 -2.33 -4.66
CA SER A 48 13.62 -2.37 -4.26
C SER A 48 14.16 -3.77 -3.99
N HIS A 49 13.27 -4.72 -3.69
CA HIS A 49 13.59 -6.14 -3.50
C HIS A 49 13.34 -6.99 -4.76
N GLY A 50 13.00 -6.38 -5.89
CA GLY A 50 12.70 -7.07 -7.16
C GLY A 50 11.36 -7.81 -7.15
N ILE A 51 10.47 -7.50 -6.20
CA ILE A 51 9.15 -8.10 -6.07
C ILE A 51 8.14 -7.20 -6.78
N SER A 52 7.40 -7.78 -7.73
CA SER A 52 6.29 -7.10 -8.40
C SER A 52 4.97 -7.46 -7.70
N LEU A 53 4.33 -6.47 -7.10
CA LEU A 53 3.01 -6.61 -6.49
C LEU A 53 1.93 -6.02 -7.40
N PRO A 54 0.74 -6.60 -7.48
CA PRO A 54 -0.37 -5.99 -8.23
C PRO A 54 -0.78 -4.65 -7.61
N HIS A 55 -0.77 -3.59 -8.42
CA HIS A 55 -1.18 -2.25 -8.03
C HIS A 55 -1.70 -1.45 -9.22
N THR A 56 -2.39 -0.36 -8.93
CA THR A 56 -2.85 0.64 -9.90
C THR A 56 -1.85 1.80 -9.98
N PRO A 57 -1.80 2.53 -11.12
CA PRO A 57 -0.91 3.69 -11.26
C PRO A 57 -1.19 4.85 -10.29
N SER A 58 -2.36 4.86 -9.65
CA SER A 58 -2.69 5.85 -8.61
C SER A 58 -1.99 5.54 -7.29
N GLU A 59 -1.83 4.27 -6.97
CA GLU A 59 -1.21 3.82 -5.71
C GLU A 59 0.30 4.07 -5.66
N GLU A 60 0.98 4.13 -6.81
CA GLU A 60 2.41 4.49 -6.87
C GLU A 60 2.66 5.98 -6.55
N ARG A 61 1.65 6.82 -6.72
CA ARG A 61 1.75 8.29 -6.64
C ARG A 61 1.52 8.87 -5.25
N GLY A 62 1.27 8.06 -4.23
CA GLY A 62 0.90 8.47 -2.86
C GLY A 62 1.95 9.26 -2.06
N ASN A 63 2.67 10.20 -2.70
CA ASN A 63 3.58 11.11 -2.04
C ASN A 63 3.59 12.45 -2.82
N SER A 64 2.59 13.28 -2.57
CA SER A 64 2.61 14.72 -2.90
C SER A 64 2.43 15.53 -1.63
#